data_AF-A0A453HF96-F1
#
_entry.id   AF-A0A453HF96-F1
#
_cell.length_a   1.000
_cell.length_b   1.000
_cell.length_c   1.000
_cell.angle_alpha   90.00
_cell.angle_beta   90.00
_cell.angle_gamma   90.00
#
_symmetry.space_group_name_H-M   'P 1'
#
loop_
_entity.id
_entity.type
_entity.pdbx_description
1 polymer ?
#
loop_
_entity_poly.entity_id
_entity_poly.type
_entity_poly.pdbx_seq_one_letter_code
_entity_poly.pdbx_strand_id
1 'polypeptide(L)' 'MKNLIKTAGKKSYTLVMGRPNSAKLANFPECEVFVYVSCAQTALLDSKEFLAPVITPFEAVLAFSR' A
#
# COMPACT_ATOMS: atom_id res chain seq x y z
N MET A 1 1.91 -6.03 9.47
CA MET A 1 1.91 -6.12 7.99
C MET A 1 2.93 -7.08 7.40
N LYS A 2 4.25 -6.92 7.59
CA LYS A 2 5.25 -7.75 6.88
C LYS A 2 5.03 -9.26 7.03
N ASN A 3 4.77 -9.73 8.26
CA ASN A 3 4.48 -11.14 8.52
C ASN A 3 3.21 -11.60 7.79
N LEU A 4 2.14 -10.80 7.82
CA LEU A 4 0.88 -11.12 7.15
C LEU A 4 1.05 -11.25 5.63
N ILE A 5 1.81 -10.34 5.00
CA ILE A 5 2.09 -10.39 3.56
C ILE A 5 2.95 -11.61 3.23
N LYS A 6 3.92 -11.93 4.09
CA LYS A 6 4.78 -13.11 3.94
C LYS A 6 3.99 -14.41 4.08
N THR A 7 3.06 -14.51 5.04
CA THR A 7 2.20 -15.70 5.20
C THR A 7 1.24 -15.87 4.02
N ALA A 8 0.82 -14.76 3.39
CA ALA A 8 0.06 -14.78 2.14
C ALA A 8 0.92 -15.09 0.89
N GLY A 9 2.20 -15.43 1.05
CA GLY A 9 3.10 -15.81 -0.07
C GLY A 9 3.53 -14.65 -0.96
N LYS A 10 3.35 -13.40 -0.53
CA LYS A 10 3.66 -12.20 -1.32
C LYS A 10 4.96 -11.55 -0.87
N LYS A 11 5.67 -10.92 -1.81
CA LYS A 11 6.83 -10.07 -1.52
C LYS A 11 6.35 -8.70 -1.04
N SER A 12 7.09 -8.08 -0.13
CA SER A 12 6.76 -6.73 0.37
C SER A 12 8.00 -5.86 0.44
N TYR A 13 7.85 -4.60 0.05
CA TYR A 13 8.86 -3.56 0.18
C TYR A 13 8.36 -2.50 1.17
N THR A 14 9.26 -1.93 1.96
CA THR A 14 8.93 -0.83 2.87
C THR A 14 9.50 0.45 2.29
N LEU A 15 8.62 1.36 1.89
CA LEU A 15 8.99 2.66 1.35
C LEU A 15 8.74 3.72 2.42
N VAL A 16 9.77 4.50 2.75
CA VAL A 16 9.65 5.66 3.65
C VAL A 16 9.73 6.91 2.80
N MET A 17 8.63 7.66 2.75
CA MET A 17 8.53 8.90 1.99
C MET A 17 7.59 9.87 2.69
N GLY A 18 7.64 11.15 2.30
CA GLY A 18 6.63 12.13 2.70
C GLY A 18 5.28 11.85 2.04
N ARG A 19 4.48 12.89 1.76
CA ARG A 19 3.18 12.72 1.09
C ARG A 19 3.34 11.93 -0.23
N PRO A 20 2.67 10.76 -0.38
CA PRO A 20 2.70 9.99 -1.62
C PRO A 20 1.95 10.73 -2.73
N ASN A 21 2.37 10.50 -3.97
CA ASN A 21 1.70 11.00 -5.17
C ASN A 21 1.89 10.00 -6.32
N SER A 22 1.11 10.14 -7.39
CA SER A 22 1.12 9.21 -8.52
C SER A 22 2.53 9.01 -9.12
N ALA A 23 3.27 10.11 -9.32
CA ALA A 23 4.63 10.07 -9.87
C ALA A 23 5.63 9.29 -8.99
N LYS A 24 5.54 9.41 -7.66
CA LYS A 24 6.42 8.67 -6.74
C LYS A 24 6.13 7.16 -6.77
N LEU A 25 4.86 6.77 -6.81
CA LEU A 25 4.48 5.36 -6.85
C LEU A 25 4.80 4.72 -8.20
N ALA A 26 4.72 5.48 -9.30
CA ALA A 26 5.08 5.01 -10.64
C ALA A 26 6.56 4.60 -10.78
N ASN A 27 7.44 5.04 -9.88
CA ASN A 27 8.85 4.60 -9.86
C ASN A 27 9.04 3.15 -9.38
N PHE A 28 8.00 2.51 -8.88
CA PHE A 28 8.04 1.12 -8.38
C PHE A 28 7.05 0.25 -9.17
N PRO A 29 7.26 0.03 -10.48
CA PRO A 29 6.35 -0.74 -11.33
C PRO A 29 6.22 -2.21 -10.91
N GLU A 30 7.18 -2.74 -10.14
CA GLU A 30 7.12 -4.08 -9.56
C GLU A 30 6.10 -4.22 -8.42
N CYS A 31 5.60 -3.10 -7.87
CA CYS A 31 4.61 -3.08 -6.81
C CYS A 31 3.20 -2.98 -7.39
N GLU A 32 2.45 -4.08 -7.35
CA GLU A 32 1.07 -4.15 -7.85
C GLU A 32 0.04 -3.48 -6.93
N VAL A 33 0.36 -3.36 -5.63
CA VAL A 33 -0.51 -2.82 -4.58
C VAL A 33 0.36 -2.05 -3.58
N PHE A 34 -0.15 -0.90 -3.13
CA PHE A 34 0.48 -0.14 -2.06
C PHE A 34 -0.39 -0.15 -0.81
N VAL A 35 0.21 -0.46 0.34
CA VAL A 35 -0.46 -0.33 1.64
C VAL A 35 -0.01 0.96 2.29
N TYR A 36 -0.93 1.93 2.41
CA TYR A 36 -0.61 3.22 2.99
C TYR A 36 -0.71 3.18 4.51
N VAL A 37 0.46 3.14 5.17
CA VAL A 37 0.57 3.13 6.63
C VAL A 37 0.87 4.55 7.12
N SER A 38 -0.16 5.28 7.55
CA SER A 38 -0.03 6.61 8.13
C SER A 38 -1.07 6.86 9.22
N CYS A 39 -1.15 8.09 9.74
CA CYS A 39 -2.22 8.48 10.65
C CYS A 39 -3.57 8.41 9.95
N ALA A 40 -4.59 7.84 10.61
CA ALA A 40 -5.92 7.64 10.05
C ALA A 40 -6.58 8.93 9.53
N GLN A 41 -6.26 10.08 10.14
CA GLN A 41 -6.77 11.40 9.72
C GLN A 41 -6.19 11.88 8.38
N THR A 42 -5.03 11.35 7.98
CA THR A 42 -4.32 11.69 6.73
C THR A 42 -4.34 10.54 5.72
N ALA A 43 -5.04 9.44 6.04
CA ALA A 43 -5.17 8.25 5.20
C ALA A 43 -6.13 8.43 4.01
N LEU A 44 -6.83 9.57 3.92
CA LEU A 44 -7.72 9.87 2.81
C LEU A 44 -6.91 10.22 1.56
N LEU A 45 -6.64 9.21 0.74
CA LEU A 45 -6.07 9.36 -0.61
C LEU A 45 -7.15 8.97 -1.62
N ASP A 46 -7.36 9.78 -2.66
CA ASP A 46 -8.24 9.40 -3.75
C ASP A 46 -7.51 8.36 -4.62
N SER A 47 -7.90 7.10 -4.48
CA SER A 47 -7.24 5.97 -5.15
C SER A 47 -7.32 6.05 -6.67
N LYS A 48 -8.23 6.86 -7.23
CA LYS A 48 -8.41 7.07 -8.67
C LYS A 48 -7.23 7.76 -9.36
N GLU A 49 -6.39 8.45 -8.61
CA GLU A 49 -5.24 9.18 -9.17
C GLU A 49 -3.97 8.30 -9.31
N PHE A 50 -4.02 7.06 -8.82
CA PHE A 50 -2.87 6.16 -8.76
C PHE A 50 -2.99 5.03 -9.78
N LEU A 51 -1.87 4.72 -10.45
CA LEU A 51 -1.78 3.62 -11.41
C LEU A 51 -1.91 2.24 -10.76
N ALA A 52 -1.55 2.14 -9.49
CA ALA A 52 -1.71 0.96 -8.67
C ALA A 52 -2.59 1.30 -7.46
N PRO A 53 -3.49 0.40 -7.05
CA PRO A 53 -4.37 0.64 -5.92
C PRO A 53 -3.58 0.89 -4.63
N VAL A 54 -3.97 1.96 -3.94
CA VAL A 54 -3.48 2.30 -2.61
C VAL A 54 -4.56 1.92 -1.61
N ILE A 55 -4.28 0.98 -0.73
CA ILE A 55 -5.21 0.45 0.27
C ILE A 55 -4.75 0.77 1.69
N THR A 56 -5.70 0.74 2.61
CA THR A 56 -5.46 0.89 4.06
C THR A 56 -4.91 -0.40 4.67
N PRO A 57 -4.28 -0.33 5.86
CA PRO A 57 -3.86 -1.53 6.58
C PRO A 57 -5.02 -2.46 6.94
N PHE A 58 -6.21 -1.89 7.17
CA PHE A 58 -7.42 -2.68 7.46
C PHE A 58 -7.87 -3.51 6.25
N GLU A 59 -7.93 -2.89 5.06
CA GLU A 59 -8.25 -3.60 3.82
C GLU A 59 -7.19 -4.67 3.49
N ALA A 60 -5.91 -4.38 3.73
CA ALA A 60 -4.83 -5.35 3.57
C ALA A 60 -4.98 -6.56 4.52
N VAL A 61 -5.42 -6.32 5.76
CA VAL A 61 -5.72 -7.40 6.71
C VAL A 61 -6.88 -8.26 6.21
N LEU A 62 -7.98 -7.63 5.78
CA LEU A 62 -9.13 -8.36 5.24
C LEU A 62 -8.76 -9.19 4.00
N ALA A 63 -7.91 -8.65 3.11
CA ALA A 63 -7.49 -9.32 1.89
C ALA A 63 -6.56 -10.52 2.12
N PHE A 64 -5.69 -10.45 3.13
CA PHE A 64 -4.69 -11.49 3.41
C PHE A 64 -5.05 -12.45 4.55
N SER A 65 -6.19 -12.26 5.23
CA SER A 65 -6.65 -13.13 6.33
C SER A 65 -7.54 -14.29 5.86
N ARG A 66 -7.43 -14.71 4.60
CA ARG A 66 -8.14 -15.88 4.05
C ARG A 66 -7.19 -17.04 3.81
#